data_AF-A0A6V7VNG3-F1
#
_entry.id   AF-A0A6V7VNG3-F1
#
_cell.length_a   1.000
_cell.length_b   1.000
_cell.length_c   1.000
_cell.angle_alpha   90.00
_cell.angle_beta   90.00
_cell.angle_gamma   90.00
#
_symmetry.space_group_name_H-M   'P 1'
#
loop_
_entity.id
_entity.type
_entity.pdbx_description
1 polymer ?
#
loop_
_entity_poly.entity_id
_entity_poly.type
_entity_poly.pdbx_seq_one_letter_code
_entity_poly.pdbx_strand_id
1 'polypeptide(L)'
;MKKPVGNCIKGNGFGNLINDENIKYILGKEGFDKIVEVHAKNSFKKPQNSSNYSLFYFEIKCEFEGGVNCEKIWMNIGLRNLNVNKYIYYSATESSIYNEKEELFKLSTLSFNNNDIFGCGLVYPPSNKINYKFPYIFFTQNGKQIGKGLKSSKNSNSYKPYVWFKCCSVEANFGNNLETKPFKYDYSKHLILEEFY
;
A
#
# COMPACT_ATOMS: atom_id res chain seq x y z
N MET A 1 -20.03 -10.03 10.62
CA MET A 1 -18.74 -10.07 9.90
C MET A 1 -18.60 -11.43 9.22
N LYS A 2 -18.25 -11.49 7.93
CA LYS A 2 -17.82 -12.76 7.32
C LYS A 2 -16.40 -13.03 7.80
N LYS A 3 -16.14 -14.20 8.39
CA LYS A 3 -14.79 -14.62 8.78
C LYS A 3 -13.90 -14.69 7.52
N PRO A 4 -12.61 -14.34 7.60
CA PRO A 4 -11.70 -14.53 6.47
C PRO A 4 -11.72 -16.00 6.03
N VAL A 5 -11.83 -16.23 4.72
CA VAL A 5 -11.73 -17.57 4.13
C VAL A 5 -10.28 -17.77 3.74
N GLY A 6 -9.61 -18.75 4.36
CA GLY A 6 -8.22 -19.07 4.08
C GLY A 6 -8.05 -20.58 3.95
N ASN A 7 -7.32 -21.01 2.90
CA ASN A 7 -6.89 -22.39 2.77
C ASN A 7 -5.51 -22.53 3.42
N CYS A 8 -5.45 -23.11 4.62
CA CYS A 8 -4.17 -23.39 5.28
C CYS A 8 -3.63 -24.73 4.79
N ILE A 9 -2.45 -24.71 4.15
CA ILE A 9 -1.71 -25.92 3.80
C ILE A 9 -0.76 -26.22 4.96
N LYS A 10 -0.88 -27.39 5.57
CA LYS A 10 -0.02 -27.82 6.68
C LYS A 10 1.46 -27.68 6.28
N GLY A 11 2.25 -27.06 7.16
CA GLY A 11 3.69 -26.87 6.97
C GLY A 11 4.10 -25.50 6.41
N ASN A 12 3.21 -24.80 5.69
CA ASN A 12 3.50 -23.49 5.10
C ASN A 12 3.26 -22.34 6.09
N GLY A 13 3.96 -21.22 5.88
CA GLY A 13 3.65 -19.97 6.58
C GLY A 13 2.35 -19.32 6.12
N PHE A 14 1.75 -18.52 7.00
CA PHE A 14 0.47 -17.86 6.78
C PHE A 14 0.34 -16.55 7.58
N GLY A 15 -0.53 -15.66 7.13
CA GLY A 15 -0.91 -14.44 7.86
C GLY A 15 -2.08 -14.71 8.81
N ASN A 16 -1.91 -14.36 10.08
CA ASN A 16 -2.94 -14.41 11.10
C ASN A 16 -3.47 -12.99 11.37
N LEU A 17 -4.72 -12.73 11.00
CA LEU A 17 -5.39 -11.46 11.28
C LEU A 17 -5.70 -11.37 12.78
N ILE A 18 -4.97 -10.52 13.50
CA ILE A 18 -5.14 -10.32 14.95
C ILE A 18 -6.33 -9.39 15.21
N ASN A 19 -6.41 -8.30 14.45
CA ASN A 19 -7.52 -7.34 14.46
C ASN A 19 -7.58 -6.60 13.10
N ASP A 20 -8.44 -5.60 12.97
CA ASP A 20 -8.65 -4.86 11.71
C ASP A 20 -7.40 -4.14 11.17
N GLU A 21 -6.36 -3.95 11.99
CA GLU A 21 -5.13 -3.24 11.63
C GLU A 21 -3.87 -4.11 11.72
N ASN A 22 -3.87 -5.20 12.47
CA ASN A 22 -2.66 -5.96 12.78
C ASN A 22 -2.73 -7.38 12.22
N ILE A 23 -1.71 -7.76 11.47
CA ILE A 23 -1.59 -9.08 10.86
C ILE A 23 -0.22 -9.65 11.20
N LYS A 24 -0.23 -10.75 11.94
CA LYS A 24 0.99 -11.46 12.31
C LYS A 24 1.34 -12.51 11.25
N TYR A 25 2.54 -12.50 10.72
CA TYR A 25 3.02 -13.61 9.89
C TYR A 25 3.51 -14.74 10.79
N ILE A 26 3.06 -15.96 10.51
CA ILE A 26 3.49 -17.17 11.20
C ILE A 26 4.29 -17.99 10.19
N LEU A 27 5.57 -18.23 10.49
CA LEU A 27 6.48 -18.97 9.62
C LEU A 27 6.08 -20.44 9.49
N GLY A 28 6.30 -21.00 8.30
CA GLY A 28 6.21 -22.44 8.07
C GLY A 28 7.31 -23.20 8.81
N LYS A 29 6.99 -24.40 9.29
CA LYS A 29 7.97 -25.29 9.94
C LYS A 29 8.67 -26.24 8.95
N GLU A 30 7.93 -26.70 7.94
CA GLU A 30 8.35 -27.80 7.06
C GLU A 30 8.12 -27.49 5.56
N GLY A 31 7.30 -26.48 5.25
CA GLY A 31 6.95 -26.09 3.89
C GLY A 31 7.52 -24.73 3.49
N PHE A 32 7.18 -24.28 2.28
CA PHE A 32 7.61 -22.99 1.76
C PHE A 32 6.65 -21.88 2.13
N ASP A 33 7.19 -20.79 2.65
CA ASP A 33 6.45 -19.58 2.95
C ASP A 33 5.87 -18.96 1.66
N LYS A 34 4.56 -18.71 1.68
CA LYS A 34 3.82 -18.09 0.58
C LYS A 34 3.55 -16.62 0.87
N ILE A 35 3.36 -15.86 -0.21
CA ILE A 35 2.91 -14.47 -0.14
C ILE A 35 1.47 -14.45 0.39
N VAL A 36 1.23 -13.58 1.37
CA VAL A 36 -0.09 -13.26 1.90
C VAL A 36 -0.58 -12.01 1.21
N GLU A 37 -1.78 -12.07 0.64
CA GLU A 37 -2.45 -10.93 0.01
C GLU A 37 -3.61 -10.47 0.88
N VAL A 38 -3.59 -9.19 1.27
CA VAL A 38 -4.64 -8.58 2.10
C VAL A 38 -5.14 -7.30 1.45
N HIS A 39 -6.45 -7.17 1.42
CA HIS A 39 -7.15 -5.99 0.92
C HIS A 39 -7.92 -5.34 2.06
N ALA A 40 -7.92 -4.00 2.11
CA ALA A 40 -8.80 -3.28 3.00
C ALA A 40 -10.27 -3.62 2.75
N LYS A 41 -11.12 -3.55 3.77
CA LYS A 41 -12.55 -3.81 3.59
C LYS A 41 -13.21 -2.82 2.63
N ASN A 42 -12.86 -1.55 2.76
CA ASN A 42 -13.42 -0.44 2.00
C ASN A 42 -12.45 0.05 0.91
N SER A 43 -13.00 0.66 -0.14
CA SER A 43 -12.22 1.37 -1.17
C SER A 43 -12.22 2.88 -0.92
N PHE A 44 -11.15 3.54 -1.37
CA PHE A 44 -11.12 4.99 -1.55
C PHE A 44 -11.97 5.35 -2.76
N LYS A 45 -13.07 6.06 -2.50
CA LYS A 45 -14.01 6.49 -3.53
C LYS A 45 -13.76 7.95 -3.87
N LYS A 46 -13.78 8.27 -5.16
CA LYS A 46 -13.72 9.65 -5.63
C LYS A 46 -14.84 10.49 -4.99
N PRO A 47 -14.52 11.60 -4.32
CA PRO A 47 -15.53 12.48 -3.76
C PRO A 47 -16.38 13.13 -4.85
N GLN A 48 -17.70 13.13 -4.63
CA GLN A 48 -18.64 13.87 -5.48
C GLN A 48 -18.56 15.37 -5.14
N ASN A 49 -18.64 16.23 -6.15
CA ASN A 49 -18.73 17.68 -5.99
C ASN A 49 -17.57 18.35 -5.22
N SER A 50 -16.36 17.76 -5.24
CA SER A 50 -15.20 18.40 -4.62
C SER A 50 -14.71 19.59 -5.45
N SER A 51 -14.64 20.77 -4.82
CA SER A 51 -14.02 21.99 -5.38
C SER A 51 -12.49 22.01 -5.22
N ASN A 52 -11.96 21.14 -4.35
CA ASN A 52 -10.55 21.03 -4.02
C ASN A 52 -10.00 19.63 -4.35
N TYR A 53 -8.68 19.49 -4.26
CA TYR A 53 -8.05 18.17 -4.29
C TYR A 53 -8.45 17.37 -3.06
N SER A 54 -8.59 16.05 -3.22
CA SER A 54 -8.88 15.14 -2.13
C SER A 54 -7.76 14.12 -2.01
N LEU A 55 -7.16 14.05 -0.83
CA LEU A 55 -6.09 13.10 -0.51
C LEU A 55 -6.65 11.96 0.33
N PHE A 56 -6.40 10.73 -0.10
CA PHE A 56 -6.55 9.52 0.70
C PHE A 56 -5.16 8.95 0.95
N TYR A 57 -4.92 8.46 2.16
CA TYR A 57 -3.60 7.98 2.56
C TYR A 57 -3.72 6.85 3.60
N PHE A 58 -2.80 5.90 3.54
CA PHE A 58 -2.64 4.87 4.56
C PHE A 58 -1.17 4.47 4.69
N GLU A 59 -0.79 3.97 5.86
CA GLU A 59 0.55 3.46 6.15
C GLU A 59 0.51 1.98 6.54
N ILE A 60 1.61 1.29 6.29
CA ILE A 60 1.91 -0.07 6.72
C ILE A 60 3.28 -0.04 7.39
N LYS A 61 3.34 -0.35 8.68
CA LYS A 61 4.58 -0.65 9.39
C LYS A 61 4.90 -2.13 9.21
N CYS A 62 6.15 -2.44 8.89
CA CYS A 62 6.62 -3.80 8.63
C CYS A 62 7.52 -4.29 9.78
N GLU A 63 7.25 -5.46 10.35
CA GLU A 63 8.09 -6.11 11.36
C GLU A 63 8.61 -7.46 10.83
N PHE A 64 9.92 -7.64 10.81
CA PHE A 64 10.56 -8.83 10.26
C PHE A 64 10.45 -9.99 11.26
N GLU A 65 9.91 -11.13 10.81
CA GLU A 65 9.74 -12.31 11.67
C GLU A 65 10.99 -13.20 11.71
N GLY A 66 12.01 -12.94 10.88
CA GLY A 66 13.26 -13.71 10.81
C GLY A 66 13.03 -15.22 10.57
N GLY A 67 14.06 -16.04 10.73
CA GLY A 67 13.93 -17.50 10.78
C GLY A 67 14.54 -18.28 9.60
N VAL A 68 14.92 -19.53 9.86
CA VAL A 68 15.68 -20.42 8.97
C VAL A 68 14.96 -20.69 7.64
N ASN A 69 13.62 -20.68 7.65
CA ASN A 69 12.80 -20.96 6.47
C ASN A 69 12.39 -19.69 5.69
N CYS A 70 12.80 -18.50 6.14
CA CYS A 70 12.56 -17.27 5.42
C CYS A 70 13.78 -16.87 4.57
N GLU A 71 13.79 -17.31 3.31
CA GLU A 71 14.86 -16.96 2.37
C GLU A 71 14.86 -15.48 1.98
N LYS A 72 13.69 -14.82 1.99
CA LYS A 72 13.54 -13.44 1.53
C LYS A 72 12.32 -12.77 2.13
N ILE A 73 12.55 -11.66 2.84
CA ILE A 73 11.48 -10.77 3.30
C ILE A 73 10.96 -10.00 2.09
N TRP A 74 9.64 -10.00 1.95
CA TRP A 74 8.99 -9.39 0.80
C TRP A 74 7.76 -8.60 1.19
N MET A 75 7.61 -7.39 0.64
CA MET A 75 6.47 -6.52 0.92
C MET A 75 6.21 -5.57 -0.26
N ASN A 76 4.96 -5.57 -0.71
CA ASN A 76 4.41 -4.63 -1.67
C ASN A 76 3.22 -3.90 -1.03
N ILE A 77 3.16 -2.59 -1.22
CA ILE A 77 2.06 -1.73 -0.76
C ILE A 77 1.48 -0.97 -1.95
N GLY A 78 0.15 -0.85 -2.01
CA GLY A 78 -0.43 0.00 -3.02
C GLY A 78 -1.95 -0.02 -3.11
N LEU A 79 -2.43 0.21 -4.33
CA LEU A 79 -3.84 0.35 -4.66
C LEU A 79 -4.22 -0.55 -5.83
N ARG A 80 -5.35 -1.24 -5.70
CA ARG A 80 -6.01 -1.92 -6.81
C ARG A 80 -7.06 -0.99 -7.40
N ASN A 81 -6.90 -0.61 -8.65
CA ASN A 81 -7.93 0.09 -9.41
C ASN A 81 -9.08 -0.88 -9.70
N LEU A 82 -10.25 -0.65 -9.09
CA LEU A 82 -11.39 -1.56 -9.21
C LEU A 82 -12.10 -1.46 -10.58
N ASN A 83 -11.92 -0.36 -11.30
CA ASN A 83 -12.57 -0.16 -12.60
C ASN A 83 -11.91 -0.99 -13.71
N VAL A 84 -10.59 -1.16 -13.67
CA VAL A 84 -9.83 -1.93 -14.68
C VAL A 84 -9.20 -3.21 -14.12
N ASN A 85 -9.39 -3.47 -12.82
CA ASN A 85 -8.82 -4.60 -12.12
C ASN A 85 -7.28 -4.69 -12.25
N LYS A 86 -6.60 -3.55 -12.13
CA LYS A 86 -5.13 -3.45 -12.21
C LYS A 86 -4.53 -2.93 -10.90
N TYR A 87 -3.28 -3.30 -10.65
CA TYR A 87 -2.55 -2.98 -9.44
C TYR A 87 -1.55 -1.85 -9.70
N ILE A 88 -1.36 -1.00 -8.70
CA ILE A 88 -0.33 0.04 -8.66
C ILE A 88 0.34 -0.09 -7.31
N TYR A 89 1.66 -0.25 -7.26
CA TYR A 89 2.34 -0.53 -6.01
C TYR A 89 3.80 -0.15 -6.00
N TYR A 90 4.30 -0.02 -4.79
CA TYR A 90 5.72 0.02 -4.49
C TYR A 90 6.15 -1.34 -3.91
N SER A 91 7.23 -1.90 -4.44
CA SER A 91 7.93 -3.09 -3.92
C SER A 91 9.13 -2.63 -3.10
N ALA A 92 9.09 -2.80 -1.78
CA ALA A 92 10.21 -2.40 -0.92
C ALA A 92 11.44 -3.27 -1.16
N THR A 93 11.22 -4.56 -1.41
CA THR A 93 12.29 -5.53 -1.67
C THR A 93 13.08 -5.22 -2.93
N GLU A 94 12.43 -4.66 -3.95
CA GLU A 94 13.06 -4.32 -5.23
C GLU A 94 13.31 -2.82 -5.37
N SER A 95 12.95 -2.02 -4.36
CA SER A 95 12.98 -0.55 -4.42
C SER A 95 12.43 0.00 -5.74
N SER A 96 11.27 -0.52 -6.16
CA SER A 96 10.70 -0.25 -7.48
C SER A 96 9.21 0.03 -7.40
N ILE A 97 8.74 0.92 -8.27
CA ILE A 97 7.33 1.28 -8.42
C ILE A 97 6.78 0.64 -9.70
N TYR A 98 5.56 0.12 -9.63
CA TYR A 98 4.83 -0.46 -10.75
C TYR A 98 3.52 0.27 -10.97
N ASN A 99 3.21 0.59 -12.24
CA ASN A 99 1.93 1.21 -12.62
C ASN A 99 0.90 0.18 -13.13
N GLU A 100 -0.26 0.67 -13.56
CA GLU A 100 -1.39 -0.15 -14.04
C GLU A 100 -1.07 -0.99 -15.30
N LYS A 101 -0.01 -0.62 -16.02
CA LYS A 101 0.49 -1.32 -17.22
C LYS A 101 1.64 -2.27 -16.91
N GLU A 102 1.99 -2.43 -15.63
CA GLU A 102 3.13 -3.23 -15.18
C GLU A 102 4.48 -2.65 -15.65
N GLU A 103 4.53 -1.37 -16.00
CA GLU A 103 5.79 -0.65 -16.24
C GLU A 103 6.53 -0.46 -14.91
N LEU A 104 7.83 -0.72 -14.92
CA LEU A 104 8.71 -0.73 -13.76
C LEU A 104 9.56 0.55 -13.71
N PHE A 105 9.51 1.25 -12.58
CA PHE A 105 10.31 2.44 -12.29
C PHE A 105 11.23 2.16 -11.11
N LYS A 106 12.54 1.96 -11.37
CA LYS A 106 13.54 1.76 -10.32
C LYS A 106 13.79 3.05 -9.57
N LEU A 107 13.81 2.98 -8.25
CA LEU A 107 14.25 4.08 -7.40
C LEU A 107 15.75 3.97 -7.12
N SER A 108 16.38 5.08 -6.73
CA SER A 108 17.69 5.03 -6.10
C SER A 108 17.65 4.09 -4.90
N THR A 109 18.75 3.42 -4.58
CA THR A 109 18.83 2.38 -3.55
C THR A 109 18.20 2.84 -2.22
N LEU A 110 17.00 2.36 -1.92
CA LEU A 110 16.34 2.52 -0.62
C LEU A 110 16.64 1.27 0.19
N SER A 111 16.96 1.44 1.48
CA SER A 111 17.10 0.30 2.38
C SER A 111 15.72 -0.15 2.83
N PHE A 112 15.47 -1.46 2.86
CA PHE A 112 14.28 -2.06 3.44
C PHE A 112 14.65 -2.67 4.79
N ASN A 113 14.29 -1.99 5.88
CA ASN A 113 14.70 -2.33 7.23
C ASN A 113 13.51 -2.78 8.09
N ASN A 114 13.83 -3.46 9.19
CA ASN A 114 12.84 -3.81 10.20
C ASN A 114 12.23 -2.55 10.80
N ASN A 115 10.92 -2.54 11.02
CA ASN A 115 10.11 -1.42 11.50
C ASN A 115 9.97 -0.23 10.55
N ASP A 116 10.39 -0.34 9.29
CA ASP A 116 10.10 0.70 8.29
C ASP A 116 8.58 0.88 8.10
N ILE A 117 8.19 2.14 7.91
CA ILE A 117 6.81 2.54 7.65
C ILE A 117 6.68 2.95 6.19
N PHE A 118 5.84 2.25 5.45
CA PHE A 118 5.55 2.54 4.05
C PHE A 118 4.16 3.15 3.94
N GLY A 119 4.00 4.16 3.10
CA GLY A 119 2.71 4.78 2.88
C GLY A 119 2.37 4.88 1.40
N CYS A 120 1.07 4.92 1.14
CA CYS A 120 0.52 5.06 -0.20
C CYS A 120 -0.59 6.12 -0.19
N GLY A 121 -0.40 7.16 -0.99
CA GLY A 121 -1.34 8.25 -1.15
C GLY A 121 -2.02 8.23 -2.51
N LEU A 122 -3.29 8.58 -2.53
CA LEU A 122 -4.12 8.77 -3.72
C LEU A 122 -4.69 10.18 -3.70
N VAL A 123 -4.46 10.93 -4.77
CA VAL A 123 -4.96 12.29 -4.92
C VAL A 123 -5.95 12.36 -6.06
N TYR A 124 -7.18 12.73 -5.72
CA TYR A 124 -8.21 13.09 -6.69
C TYR A 124 -8.19 14.59 -6.96
N PRO A 125 -8.20 15.00 -8.24
CA PRO A 125 -8.38 16.41 -8.58
C PRO A 125 -9.84 16.87 -8.36
N PRO A 126 -10.06 18.20 -8.27
CA PRO A 126 -11.39 18.79 -8.18
C PRO A 126 -12.32 18.31 -9.29
N SER A 127 -13.55 17.95 -8.93
CA SER A 127 -14.56 17.43 -9.87
C SER A 127 -15.18 18.52 -10.74
N ASN A 128 -15.10 19.79 -10.33
CA ASN A 128 -15.67 20.93 -11.02
C ASN A 128 -14.74 21.58 -12.06
N LYS A 129 -13.47 21.15 -12.14
CA LYS A 129 -12.52 21.67 -13.13
C LYS A 129 -12.56 20.77 -14.37
N ILE A 130 -13.04 21.32 -15.48
CA ILE A 130 -13.16 20.65 -16.80
C ILE A 130 -11.79 20.21 -17.35
N ASN A 131 -10.70 20.81 -16.87
CA ASN A 131 -9.35 20.36 -17.22
C ASN A 131 -9.11 18.96 -16.64
N TYR A 132 -9.21 17.96 -17.51
CA TYR A 132 -9.00 16.52 -17.33
C TYR A 132 -7.76 16.14 -16.52
N LYS A 133 -7.77 16.39 -15.22
CA LYS A 133 -6.75 15.87 -14.32
C LYS A 133 -7.18 14.45 -13.93
N PHE A 134 -6.31 13.50 -14.21
CA PHE A 134 -6.44 12.12 -13.71
C PHE A 134 -6.01 12.08 -12.24
N PRO A 135 -6.55 11.14 -11.44
CA PRO A 135 -6.00 10.90 -10.11
C PRO A 135 -4.53 10.48 -10.24
N TYR A 136 -3.75 10.81 -9.22
CA TYR A 136 -2.37 10.35 -9.13
C TYR A 136 -2.10 9.68 -7.79
N ILE A 137 -1.07 8.84 -7.79
CA ILE A 137 -0.67 8.04 -6.65
C ILE A 137 0.78 8.33 -6.34
N PHE A 138 1.13 8.37 -5.06
CA PHE A 138 2.50 8.53 -4.61
C PHE A 138 2.78 7.58 -3.45
N PHE A 139 4.06 7.31 -3.22
CA PHE A 139 4.50 6.44 -2.16
C PHE A 139 5.41 7.19 -1.20
N THR A 140 5.46 6.74 0.04
CA THR A 140 6.33 7.30 1.07
C THR A 140 7.03 6.18 1.82
N GLN A 141 8.23 6.44 2.31
CA GLN A 141 8.94 5.59 3.27
C GLN A 141 9.38 6.47 4.44
N ASN A 142 9.08 6.02 5.66
CA ASN A 142 9.41 6.71 6.91
C ASN A 142 9.00 8.19 6.92
N GLY A 143 7.81 8.48 6.36
CA GLY A 143 7.23 9.82 6.29
C GLY A 143 7.81 10.73 5.21
N LYS A 144 8.68 10.23 4.33
CA LYS A 144 9.21 10.98 3.18
C LYS A 144 8.69 10.39 1.88
N GLN A 145 8.29 11.24 0.93
CA GLN A 145 7.91 10.77 -0.40
C GLN A 145 9.10 10.11 -1.09
N ILE A 146 8.86 9.00 -1.78
CA ILE A 146 9.84 8.27 -2.57
C ILE A 146 9.41 8.29 -4.04
N GLY A 147 10.38 8.55 -4.93
CA GLY A 147 10.12 8.64 -6.36
C GLY A 147 9.16 9.78 -6.76
N LYS A 148 8.72 9.71 -8.02
CA LYS A 148 7.71 10.61 -8.61
C LYS A 148 6.30 10.03 -8.44
N GLY A 149 5.30 10.88 -8.66
CA GLY A 149 3.91 10.41 -8.70
C GLY A 149 3.64 9.52 -9.92
N LEU A 150 2.59 8.70 -9.84
CA LEU A 150 2.03 7.97 -10.97
C LEU A 150 0.68 8.56 -11.33
N LYS A 151 0.54 9.09 -12.55
CA LYS A 151 -0.80 9.42 -13.08
C LYS A 151 -1.53 8.11 -13.40
N SER A 152 -2.78 7.99 -12.97
CA SER A 152 -3.60 6.89 -13.43
C SER A 152 -3.88 7.05 -14.93
N SER A 153 -3.91 5.91 -15.63
CA SER A 153 -4.16 5.87 -17.07
C SER A 153 -5.63 6.17 -17.42
N LYS A 154 -6.54 6.09 -16.44
CA LYS A 154 -7.98 6.31 -16.61
C LYS A 154 -8.56 7.04 -15.40
N ASN A 155 -9.70 7.70 -15.61
CA ASN A 155 -10.47 8.31 -14.52
C ASN A 155 -11.20 7.20 -13.74
N SER A 156 -10.49 6.53 -12.83
CA SER A 156 -11.10 5.56 -11.94
C SER A 156 -11.68 6.24 -10.70
N ASN A 157 -12.89 5.84 -10.34
CA ASN A 157 -13.59 6.40 -9.20
C ASN A 157 -13.39 5.58 -7.92
N SER A 158 -12.66 4.46 -7.99
CA SER A 158 -12.50 3.58 -6.83
C SER A 158 -11.17 2.82 -6.84
N TYR A 159 -10.39 3.02 -5.78
CA TYR A 159 -9.14 2.29 -5.53
C TYR A 159 -9.22 1.56 -4.20
N LYS A 160 -8.71 0.34 -4.14
CA LYS A 160 -8.73 -0.48 -2.93
C LYS A 160 -7.32 -0.63 -2.37
N PRO A 161 -7.05 -0.15 -1.14
CA PRO A 161 -5.79 -0.39 -0.46
C PRO A 161 -5.51 -1.88 -0.32
N TYR A 162 -4.25 -2.24 -0.53
CA TYR A 162 -3.80 -3.61 -0.33
C TYR A 162 -2.33 -3.65 0.09
N VAL A 163 -1.96 -4.78 0.67
CA VAL A 163 -0.58 -5.17 0.95
C VAL A 163 -0.39 -6.63 0.53
N TRP A 164 0.74 -6.91 -0.10
CA TRP A 164 1.23 -8.28 -0.29
C TRP A 164 2.51 -8.42 0.52
N PHE A 165 2.65 -9.49 1.30
CA PHE A 165 3.83 -9.65 2.15
C PHE A 165 4.19 -11.11 2.42
N LYS A 166 5.45 -11.35 2.79
CA LYS A 166 6.01 -12.66 3.13
C LYS A 166 7.13 -12.48 4.16
N CYS A 167 7.12 -13.33 5.20
CA CYS A 167 8.06 -13.34 6.33
C CYS A 167 8.13 -12.05 7.16
N CYS A 168 7.10 -11.22 7.12
CA CYS A 168 7.01 -10.06 7.97
C CYS A 168 5.57 -9.89 8.43
N SER A 169 5.42 -9.45 9.68
CA SER A 169 4.16 -8.97 10.20
C SER A 169 3.93 -7.53 9.73
N VAL A 170 2.66 -7.16 9.63
CA VAL A 170 2.26 -5.83 9.19
C VAL A 170 1.25 -5.21 10.15
N GLU A 171 1.46 -3.93 10.43
CA GLU A 171 0.52 -3.08 11.15
C GLU A 171 0.07 -1.95 10.21
N ALA A 172 -1.23 -1.91 9.92
CA ALA A 172 -1.84 -0.87 9.11
C ALA A 172 -2.23 0.34 9.95
N ASN A 173 -2.15 1.52 9.34
CA ASN A 173 -2.73 2.76 9.84
C ASN A 173 -3.56 3.39 8.72
N PHE A 174 -4.89 3.40 8.89
CA PHE A 174 -5.81 4.06 7.96
C PHE A 174 -6.20 5.48 8.42
N GLY A 175 -5.60 6.00 9.49
CA GLY A 175 -5.91 7.32 10.04
C GLY A 175 -7.18 7.35 10.91
N ASN A 176 -7.59 6.21 11.46
CA ASN A 176 -8.79 6.12 12.31
C ASN A 176 -8.61 6.87 13.65
N ASN A 177 -7.38 6.98 14.16
CA ASN A 177 -7.03 7.72 15.36
C ASN A 177 -5.67 8.42 15.18
N LEU A 178 -5.70 9.66 14.70
CA LEU A 178 -4.48 10.44 14.46
C LEU A 178 -3.88 11.05 15.73
N GLU A 179 -4.61 11.10 16.84
CA GLU A 179 -4.10 11.62 18.11
C GLU A 179 -3.10 10.65 18.75
N THR A 180 -3.44 9.36 18.79
CA THR A 180 -2.58 8.33 19.42
C THR A 180 -1.72 7.58 18.40
N LYS A 181 -2.12 7.57 17.12
CA LYS A 181 -1.42 6.86 16.04
C LYS A 181 -1.32 7.79 14.81
N PRO A 182 -0.62 8.93 14.91
CA PRO A 182 -0.45 9.85 13.79
C PRO A 182 0.26 9.16 12.63
N PHE A 183 -0.01 9.62 11.41
CA PHE A 183 0.82 9.24 10.27
C PHE A 183 2.24 9.72 10.46
N LYS A 184 3.22 8.93 9.99
CA LYS A 184 4.60 9.39 9.89
C LYS A 184 4.75 10.46 8.80
N TYR A 185 3.97 10.36 7.73
CA TYR A 185 3.88 11.38 6.69
C TYR A 185 3.05 12.59 7.12
N ASP A 186 3.61 13.79 6.98
CA ASP A 186 2.91 15.04 7.24
C ASP A 186 2.08 15.45 6.02
N TYR A 187 0.84 14.92 5.97
CA TYR A 187 -0.10 15.19 4.89
C TYR A 187 -0.54 16.66 4.82
N SER A 188 -0.39 17.45 5.89
CA SER A 188 -0.71 18.88 5.87
C SER A 188 0.26 19.69 4.98
N LYS A 189 1.46 19.15 4.78
CA LYS A 189 2.50 19.72 3.90
C LYS A 189 2.50 19.11 2.49
N HIS A 190 1.50 18.29 2.15
CA HIS A 190 1.43 17.70 0.81
C HIS A 190 1.21 18.79 -0.24
N LEU A 191 2.13 18.88 -1.19
CA LEU A 191 2.00 19.75 -2.36
C LEU A 191 1.52 18.94 -3.56
N ILE A 192 0.73 19.57 -4.41
CA ILE A 192 0.33 18.96 -5.69
C ILE A 192 1.59 18.65 -6.49
N LEU A 193 1.74 17.40 -6.91
CA LEU A 193 2.89 16.98 -7.67
C LEU A 193 2.85 17.55 -9.09
N GLU A 194 4.01 18.01 -9.55
CA GLU A 194 4.23 18.47 -10.93
C GLU A 194 4.96 17.41 -11.76
N GLU A 195 5.72 16.54 -11.09
CA GLU A 195 6.51 15.48 -11.71
C GLU A 195 5.89 14.10 -11.55
N PHE A 196 5.82 13.38 -12.66
CA PHE A 196 5.28 12.04 -12.76
C PHE A 196 6.21 11.17 -13.59
N TYR A 197 6.16 9.85 -13.38
CA TYR A 197 6.72 8.89 -14.31
C TYR A 197 5.88 8.77 -15.58
#